data_AF-A0A8T4TFN3-F1
#
_entry.id   AF-A0A8T4TFN3-F1
#
_cell.length_a   1.000
_cell.length_b   1.000
_cell.length_c   1.000
_cell.angle_alpha   90.00
_cell.angle_beta   90.00
_cell.angle_gamma   90.00
#
_symmetry.space_group_name_H-M   'P 1'
#
loop_
_entity.id
_entity.type
_entity.pdbx_description
1 polymer ?
#
loop_
_entity_poly.entity_id
_entity_poly.type
_entity_poly.pdbx_seq_one_letter_code
_entity_poly.pdbx_strand_id
1 'polypeptide(L)'
;MIKNKTKFFLILSILLIIIPATFAKQQPTLQLRLEIGKDDSINLKDFKVNFGFAEESKGSNDDYKIVLHGTNNKKKEFYFELDFLILTDPPTEINFARRTLFIPYLADLGYMEVYHKEKVLGTFQLRDQLCNQDGICKNKENHISCPIDCLSYSQDNLCTPIEDEECDPDCNFGDPDCKEKQINLEKFPAYVKYIVIIFIIIFFGFVTYRYLKNKI
;
A
#
# COMPACT_ATOMS: atom_id res chain seq x y z
N MET A 1 6.97 43.38 18.87
CA MET A 1 7.18 42.06 19.49
C MET A 1 6.10 41.00 19.19
N ILE A 2 4.84 41.39 18.92
CA ILE A 2 3.72 40.44 18.68
C ILE A 2 3.82 39.72 17.31
N LYS A 3 4.34 40.39 16.26
CA LYS A 3 4.43 39.85 14.88
C LYS A 3 5.29 38.58 14.71
N ASN A 4 6.27 38.33 15.58
CA ASN A 4 7.13 37.14 15.50
C ASN A 4 6.49 35.90 16.15
N LYS A 5 5.61 36.06 17.15
CA LYS A 5 4.91 34.93 17.77
C LYS A 5 3.95 34.27 16.80
N THR A 6 3.23 35.04 15.98
CA THR A 6 2.27 34.52 15.01
C THR A 6 2.93 33.64 13.94
N LYS A 7 4.13 34.00 13.48
CA LYS A 7 4.88 33.19 12.49
C LYS A 7 5.37 31.87 13.07
N PHE A 8 5.82 31.86 14.33
CA PHE A 8 6.26 30.65 15.01
C PHE A 8 5.10 29.65 15.19
N PHE A 9 3.93 30.12 15.63
CA PHE A 9 2.75 29.26 15.75
C PHE A 9 2.30 28.69 14.41
N LEU A 10 2.41 29.46 13.33
CA LEU A 10 2.02 29.02 11.98
C LEU A 10 2.97 27.92 11.45
N ILE A 11 4.29 28.05 11.69
CA ILE A 11 5.26 27.00 11.34
C ILE A 11 5.03 25.74 12.19
N LEU A 12 4.79 25.90 13.50
CA LEU A 12 4.53 24.79 14.40
C LEU A 12 3.24 24.04 14.03
N SER A 13 2.18 24.76 13.64
CA SER A 13 0.94 24.14 13.17
C SER A 13 1.13 23.38 11.85
N ILE A 14 1.94 23.92 10.93
CA ILE A 14 2.28 23.20 9.69
C ILE A 14 3.07 21.93 10.01
N LEU A 15 4.06 21.99 10.91
CA LEU A 15 4.83 20.81 11.33
C LEU A 15 3.93 19.75 12.00
N LEU A 16 3.02 20.16 12.89
CA LEU A 16 2.09 19.25 13.56
C LEU A 16 1.12 18.54 12.60
N ILE A 17 0.82 19.15 11.45
CA ILE A 17 -0.01 18.52 10.41
C ILE A 17 0.81 17.55 9.54
N ILE A 18 2.12 17.79 9.36
CA ILE A 18 2.98 16.94 8.51
C ILE A 18 3.44 15.67 9.23
N ILE A 19 3.68 15.72 10.54
CA ILE A 19 4.20 14.57 11.32
C ILE A 19 3.32 13.31 11.23
N PRO A 20 1.98 13.37 11.29
CA PRO A 20 1.15 12.17 11.21
C PRO A 20 1.19 11.51 9.82
N ALA A 21 1.35 12.29 8.75
CA ALA A 21 1.35 11.79 7.38
C ALA A 21 2.54 10.86 7.08
N THR A 22 3.63 10.96 7.85
CA THR A 22 4.82 10.11 7.67
C THR A 22 4.73 8.76 8.37
N PHE A 23 3.71 8.51 9.19
CA PHE A 23 3.56 7.26 9.96
C PHE A 23 2.39 6.38 9.51
N ALA A 24 1.94 6.53 8.26
CA ALA A 24 0.99 5.59 7.69
C ALA A 24 1.70 4.23 7.52
N LYS A 25 1.63 3.38 8.56
CA LYS A 25 2.23 2.04 8.57
C LYS A 25 1.55 1.23 7.48
N GLN A 26 2.35 0.75 6.52
CA GLN A 26 1.87 -0.21 5.53
C GLN A 26 1.35 -1.46 6.23
N GLN A 27 0.22 -1.99 5.74
CA GLN A 27 -0.41 -3.18 6.31
C GLN A 27 -0.56 -4.24 5.21
N PRO A 28 -0.66 -5.53 5.57
CA PRO A 28 -1.09 -6.56 4.66
C PRO A 28 -2.45 -6.23 4.03
N THR A 29 -2.47 -6.21 2.70
CA THR A 29 -3.64 -5.96 1.87
C THR A 29 -3.84 -7.12 0.91
N LEU A 30 -5.10 -7.51 0.74
CA LEU A 30 -5.52 -8.42 -0.31
C LEU A 30 -5.87 -7.59 -1.54
N GLN A 31 -5.03 -7.68 -2.56
CA GLN A 31 -5.32 -7.10 -3.86
C GLN A 31 -6.20 -8.06 -4.65
N LEU A 32 -7.37 -7.60 -5.11
CA LEU A 32 -8.32 -8.37 -5.90
C LEU A 32 -8.51 -7.71 -7.27
N ARG A 33 -8.47 -8.49 -8.35
CA ARG A 33 -8.85 -8.05 -9.70
C ARG A 33 -10.12 -8.75 -10.13
N LEU A 34 -11.23 -8.01 -10.10
CA LEU A 34 -12.56 -8.49 -10.45
C LEU A 34 -12.96 -7.98 -11.83
N GLU A 35 -13.71 -8.82 -12.55
CA GLU A 35 -14.47 -8.44 -13.74
C GLU A 35 -15.94 -8.77 -13.48
N ILE A 36 -16.80 -7.75 -13.53
CA ILE A 36 -18.22 -7.86 -13.20
C ILE A 36 -19.04 -7.44 -14.40
N GLY A 37 -19.88 -8.33 -14.90
CA GLY A 37 -20.79 -8.11 -16.02
C GLY A 37 -22.05 -7.34 -15.62
N LYS A 38 -22.69 -6.68 -16.59
CA LYS A 38 -24.00 -6.02 -16.40
C LYS A 38 -25.13 -7.00 -16.09
N ASP A 39 -24.93 -8.26 -16.41
CA ASP A 39 -25.80 -9.38 -16.10
C ASP A 39 -25.53 -9.99 -14.72
N ASP A 40 -24.79 -9.29 -13.85
CA ASP A 40 -24.30 -9.75 -12.56
C ASP A 40 -23.34 -10.97 -12.65
N SER A 41 -22.81 -11.30 -13.83
CA SER A 41 -21.74 -12.30 -13.92
C SER A 41 -20.48 -11.77 -13.22
N ILE A 42 -19.73 -12.64 -12.54
CA ILE A 42 -18.49 -12.24 -11.88
C ILE A 42 -17.36 -13.21 -12.18
N ASN A 43 -16.17 -12.65 -12.39
CA ASN A 43 -14.95 -13.41 -12.58
C ASN A 43 -13.80 -12.79 -11.76
N LEU A 44 -13.19 -13.60 -10.90
CA LEU A 44 -11.95 -13.25 -10.21
C LEU A 44 -10.78 -13.51 -11.15
N LYS A 45 -10.25 -12.45 -11.76
CA LYS A 45 -9.14 -12.54 -12.72
C LYS A 45 -7.82 -12.81 -12.04
N ASP A 46 -7.59 -12.17 -10.90
CA ASP A 46 -6.35 -12.28 -10.15
C ASP A 46 -6.53 -11.86 -8.70
N PHE A 47 -5.62 -12.31 -7.84
CA PHE A 47 -5.50 -11.85 -6.47
C PHE A 47 -4.12 -12.16 -5.90
N LYS A 48 -3.66 -11.34 -4.95
CA LYS A 48 -2.42 -11.55 -4.21
C LYS A 48 -2.41 -10.74 -2.91
N VAL A 49 -1.56 -11.11 -1.97
CA VAL A 49 -1.35 -10.35 -0.73
C VAL A 49 -0.10 -9.48 -0.88
N ASN A 50 -0.19 -8.19 -0.57
CA ASN A 50 0.95 -7.27 -0.59
C ASN A 50 0.92 -6.34 0.62
N PHE A 51 2.04 -5.67 0.90
CA PHE A 51 2.04 -4.49 1.75
C PHE A 51 1.49 -3.28 1.00
N GLY A 52 0.58 -2.55 1.63
CA GLY A 52 0.00 -1.35 1.04
C GLY A 52 -0.95 -0.63 1.97
N PHE A 53 -1.73 0.25 1.37
CA PHE A 53 -2.84 0.92 2.03
C PHE A 53 -4.13 0.26 1.56
N ALA A 54 -4.92 -0.23 2.52
CA ALA A 54 -6.25 -0.68 2.19
C ALA A 54 -7.10 0.53 1.78
N GLU A 55 -7.90 0.37 0.74
CA GLU A 55 -9.00 1.28 0.43
C GLU A 55 -9.90 1.39 1.65
N GLU A 56 -10.43 2.59 1.89
CA GLU A 56 -11.48 2.76 2.88
C GLU A 56 -12.74 2.08 2.36
N SER A 57 -13.39 1.26 3.19
CA SER A 57 -14.70 0.74 2.84
C SER A 57 -15.63 1.92 2.67
N LYS A 58 -16.35 1.94 1.54
CA LYS A 58 -17.43 2.88 1.38
C LYS A 58 -18.56 2.57 2.36
N GLY A 59 -19.49 3.52 2.52
CA GLY A 59 -20.63 3.36 3.42
C GLY A 59 -21.52 2.18 3.00
N SER A 60 -22.32 1.65 3.93
CA SER A 60 -23.20 0.49 3.71
C SER A 60 -24.34 0.71 2.69
N ASN A 61 -24.42 1.89 2.08
CA ASN A 61 -25.43 2.24 1.08
C ASN A 61 -25.06 1.79 -0.34
N ASP A 62 -23.84 1.29 -0.53
CA ASP A 62 -23.40 0.84 -1.85
C ASP A 62 -23.97 -0.53 -2.23
N ASP A 63 -24.21 -0.68 -3.52
CA ASP A 63 -24.83 -1.86 -4.09
C ASP A 63 -23.89 -3.08 -4.09
N TYR A 64 -22.56 -2.92 -4.01
CA TYR A 64 -21.64 -4.06 -4.03
C TYR A 64 -20.86 -4.19 -2.72
N LYS A 65 -20.74 -5.43 -2.23
CA LYS A 65 -19.93 -5.76 -1.05
C LYS A 65 -19.13 -7.05 -1.25
N ILE A 66 -17.94 -7.10 -0.67
CA ILE A 66 -17.13 -8.30 -0.50
C ILE A 66 -17.20 -8.71 0.96
N VAL A 67 -17.46 -9.97 1.20
CA VAL A 67 -17.42 -10.57 2.54
C VAL A 67 -16.25 -11.55 2.56
N LEU A 68 -15.24 -11.24 3.37
CA LEU A 68 -14.11 -12.10 3.65
C LEU A 68 -14.46 -13.02 4.83
N HIS A 69 -14.35 -14.33 4.62
CA HIS A 69 -14.64 -15.34 5.64
C HIS A 69 -13.32 -15.97 6.10
N GLY A 70 -12.94 -15.69 7.34
CA GLY A 70 -11.81 -16.30 8.02
C GLY A 70 -12.19 -17.52 8.86
N THR A 71 -11.23 -18.10 9.57
CA THR A 71 -11.50 -19.15 10.56
C THR A 71 -12.31 -18.62 11.75
N ASN A 72 -12.92 -19.51 12.52
CA ASN A 72 -13.68 -19.17 13.73
C ASN A 72 -14.83 -18.17 13.51
N ASN A 73 -15.48 -18.21 12.35
CA ASN A 73 -16.57 -17.31 11.95
C ASN A 73 -16.17 -15.82 11.93
N LYS A 74 -14.87 -15.49 11.87
CA LYS A 74 -14.44 -14.12 11.64
C LYS A 74 -14.87 -13.70 10.23
N LYS A 75 -15.57 -12.58 10.15
CA LYS A 75 -15.96 -12.00 8.86
C LYS A 75 -15.56 -10.54 8.78
N LYS A 76 -15.20 -10.09 7.59
CA LYS A 76 -14.96 -8.67 7.30
C LYS A 76 -15.69 -8.28 6.02
N GLU A 77 -16.46 -7.22 6.11
CA GLU A 77 -17.27 -6.70 5.01
C GLU A 77 -16.57 -5.48 4.42
N PHE A 78 -16.60 -5.35 3.10
CA PHE A 78 -15.99 -4.26 2.36
C PHE A 78 -16.91 -3.81 1.23
N TYR A 79 -17.38 -2.58 1.28
CA TYR A 79 -18.30 -2.00 0.29
C TYR A 79 -17.54 -1.23 -0.78
N PHE A 80 -17.98 -1.34 -2.03
CA PHE A 80 -17.36 -0.68 -3.17
C PHE A 80 -18.37 -0.32 -4.26
N GLU A 81 -17.97 0.61 -5.13
CA GLU A 81 -18.76 1.03 -6.30
C GLU A 81 -18.17 0.48 -7.60
N LEU A 82 -19.01 0.40 -8.63
CA LEU A 82 -18.64 0.01 -9.99
C LEU A 82 -19.09 1.06 -10.99
N ASP A 83 -18.13 1.52 -11.80
CA ASP A 83 -18.39 2.39 -12.95
C ASP A 83 -18.20 1.61 -14.25
N PHE A 84 -19.24 1.58 -15.10
CA PHE A 84 -19.14 1.02 -16.45
C PHE A 84 -18.69 2.11 -17.41
N LEU A 85 -17.42 2.05 -17.84
CA LEU A 85 -16.84 3.02 -18.75
C LEU A 85 -17.34 2.81 -20.20
N ILE A 86 -17.60 3.89 -20.92
CA ILE A 86 -17.87 3.87 -22.37
C ILE A 86 -16.60 4.38 -23.06
N LEU A 87 -15.86 3.48 -23.74
CA LEU A 87 -14.46 3.73 -24.17
C LEU A 87 -14.23 3.88 -25.67
N THR A 88 -15.27 4.04 -26.50
CA THR A 88 -15.08 4.10 -27.96
C THR A 88 -15.78 5.29 -28.61
N ASP A 89 -15.32 5.65 -29.82
CA ASP A 89 -16.00 6.55 -30.76
C ASP A 89 -16.26 5.79 -32.08
N PRO A 90 -17.51 5.43 -32.43
CA PRO A 90 -18.73 5.73 -31.68
C PRO A 90 -18.80 4.98 -30.34
N PRO A 91 -19.51 5.52 -29.34
CA PRO A 91 -19.66 4.90 -28.02
C PRO A 91 -20.28 3.51 -28.13
N THR A 92 -19.48 2.51 -27.78
CA THR A 92 -19.90 1.12 -27.65
C THR A 92 -19.90 0.81 -26.17
N GLU A 93 -21.07 0.40 -25.70
CA GLU A 93 -21.27 -0.01 -24.33
C GLU A 93 -20.52 -1.33 -24.09
N ILE A 94 -19.55 -1.34 -23.17
CA ILE A 94 -18.95 -2.60 -22.70
C ILE A 94 -19.89 -3.25 -21.68
N ASN A 95 -20.00 -4.57 -21.75
CA ASN A 95 -20.89 -5.35 -20.89
C ASN A 95 -20.26 -5.75 -19.55
N PHE A 96 -19.06 -5.26 -19.23
CA PHE A 96 -18.34 -5.57 -18.00
C PHE A 96 -17.59 -4.36 -17.45
N ALA A 97 -17.40 -4.32 -16.14
CA ALA A 97 -16.52 -3.41 -15.43
C ALA A 97 -15.33 -4.19 -14.85
N ARG A 98 -14.12 -3.64 -14.95
CA ARG A 98 -12.93 -4.20 -14.29
C ARG A 98 -12.59 -3.35 -13.08
N ARG A 99 -12.42 -3.99 -11.92
CA ARG A 99 -12.06 -3.30 -10.68
C ARG A 99 -10.86 -3.98 -10.04
N THR A 100 -9.86 -3.18 -9.69
CA THR A 100 -8.79 -3.60 -8.78
C THR A 100 -9.10 -3.00 -7.41
N LEU A 101 -9.18 -3.85 -6.39
CA LEU A 101 -9.46 -3.46 -5.02
C LEU A 101 -8.28 -3.81 -4.13
N PHE A 102 -7.94 -2.94 -3.19
CA PHE A 102 -6.97 -3.21 -2.12
C PHE A 102 -7.72 -3.26 -0.79
N ILE A 103 -8.06 -4.44 -0.30
CA ILE A 103 -8.84 -4.58 0.94
C ILE A 103 -7.97 -5.13 2.07
N PRO A 104 -8.34 -4.93 3.35
CA PRO A 104 -7.55 -5.47 4.45
C PRO A 104 -7.46 -7.00 4.39
N TYR A 105 -6.25 -7.54 4.50
CA TYR A 105 -6.04 -8.99 4.51
C TYR A 105 -6.42 -9.61 5.87
N LEU A 106 -7.00 -10.82 5.83
CA LEU A 106 -7.21 -11.67 7.01
C LEU A 106 -6.23 -12.84 6.95
N ALA A 107 -5.34 -12.97 7.93
CA ALA A 107 -4.33 -14.04 7.95
C ALA A 107 -4.93 -15.45 7.95
N ASP A 108 -6.17 -15.59 8.43
CA ASP A 108 -6.92 -16.85 8.48
C ASP A 108 -8.02 -16.93 7.41
N LEU A 109 -7.88 -16.20 6.30
CA LEU A 109 -8.83 -16.16 5.19
C LEU A 109 -9.05 -17.55 4.58
N GLY A 110 -10.30 -18.00 4.56
CA GLY A 110 -10.74 -19.22 3.89
C GLY A 110 -11.19 -18.94 2.45
N TYR A 111 -12.28 -18.18 2.35
CA TYR A 111 -12.93 -17.84 1.09
C TYR A 111 -13.49 -16.43 1.14
N MET A 112 -13.89 -15.93 -0.03
CA MET A 112 -14.63 -14.67 -0.12
C MET A 112 -15.92 -14.85 -0.92
N GLU A 113 -16.88 -14.00 -0.62
CA GLU A 113 -18.13 -13.87 -1.35
C GLU A 113 -18.28 -12.44 -1.85
N VAL A 114 -18.72 -12.30 -3.10
CA VAL A 114 -19.03 -10.99 -3.68
C VAL A 114 -20.53 -10.90 -3.88
N TYR A 115 -21.11 -9.79 -3.45
CA TYR A 115 -22.54 -9.53 -3.49
C TYR A 115 -22.86 -8.32 -4.33
N HIS A 116 -24.04 -8.35 -4.96
CA HIS A 116 -24.77 -7.19 -5.43
C HIS A 116 -26.08 -7.14 -4.61
N LYS A 117 -26.19 -6.14 -3.73
CA LYS A 117 -27.21 -6.00 -2.69
C LYS A 117 -27.15 -7.21 -1.77
N GLU A 118 -28.19 -8.04 -1.77
CA GLU A 118 -28.26 -9.28 -0.99
C GLU A 118 -28.09 -10.55 -1.84
N LYS A 119 -27.82 -10.40 -3.14
CA LYS A 119 -27.56 -11.54 -4.05
C LYS A 119 -26.07 -11.85 -4.08
N VAL A 120 -25.72 -13.11 -3.79
CA VAL A 120 -24.36 -13.62 -4.00
C VAL A 120 -24.10 -13.73 -5.50
N LEU A 121 -23.08 -13.04 -5.99
CA LEU A 121 -22.62 -13.13 -7.37
C LEU A 121 -21.66 -14.31 -7.56
N GLY A 122 -20.78 -14.53 -6.59
CA GLY A 122 -19.79 -15.59 -6.64
C GLY A 122 -19.08 -15.82 -5.31
N THR A 123 -18.62 -17.06 -5.13
CA THR A 123 -17.85 -17.51 -3.97
C THR A 123 -16.50 -18.03 -4.47
N PHE A 124 -15.41 -17.53 -3.88
CA PHE A 124 -14.04 -17.85 -4.32
C PHE A 124 -13.25 -18.44 -3.16
N GLN A 125 -12.80 -19.68 -3.31
CA GLN A 125 -11.89 -20.34 -2.37
C GLN A 125 -10.49 -19.78 -2.55
N LEU A 126 -9.93 -19.17 -1.50
CA LEU A 126 -8.63 -18.48 -1.58
C LEU A 126 -7.54 -19.20 -0.78
N ARG A 127 -7.92 -19.94 0.28
CA ARG A 127 -7.00 -20.59 1.22
C ARG A 127 -5.89 -21.37 0.54
N ASP A 128 -6.24 -22.38 -0.25
CA ASP A 128 -5.29 -23.32 -0.84
C ASP A 128 -4.42 -22.68 -1.94
N GLN A 129 -4.76 -21.47 -2.39
CA GLN A 129 -3.95 -20.71 -3.33
C GLN A 129 -3.03 -19.70 -2.63
N LEU A 130 -3.40 -19.26 -1.42
CA LEU A 130 -2.63 -18.32 -0.60
C LEU A 130 -1.62 -19.01 0.32
N CYS A 131 -1.93 -20.23 0.76
CA CYS A 131 -1.01 -21.07 1.55
C CYS A 131 -1.52 -22.51 1.58
N ASN A 132 -0.85 -23.41 0.87
CA ASN A 132 -1.21 -24.83 0.82
C ASN A 132 -0.39 -25.72 1.78
N GLN A 133 0.66 -25.18 2.41
CA GLN A 133 1.51 -25.88 3.40
C GLN A 133 2.20 -27.12 2.84
N ASP A 134 2.61 -27.08 1.57
CA ASP A 134 3.32 -28.19 0.93
C ASP A 134 4.86 -28.07 1.03
N GLY A 135 5.35 -27.03 1.71
CA GLY A 135 6.77 -26.77 1.94
C GLY A 135 7.48 -26.14 0.74
N ILE A 136 6.75 -25.74 -0.32
CA ILE A 136 7.30 -25.12 -1.52
C ILE A 136 6.59 -23.79 -1.76
N CYS A 137 7.29 -22.67 -1.56
CA CYS A 137 6.75 -21.35 -1.91
C CYS A 137 6.46 -21.25 -3.42
N LYS A 138 5.17 -21.24 -3.81
CA LYS A 138 4.77 -21.18 -5.23
C LYS A 138 3.40 -20.53 -5.45
N ASN A 139 3.00 -20.43 -6.72
CA ASN A 139 1.71 -19.87 -7.14
C ASN A 139 1.50 -18.41 -6.69
N LYS A 140 0.62 -18.19 -5.71
CA LYS A 140 0.25 -16.89 -5.14
C LYS A 140 0.65 -16.78 -3.66
N GLU A 141 1.45 -17.72 -3.19
CA GLU A 141 2.01 -17.72 -1.85
C GLU A 141 3.14 -16.70 -1.75
N ASN A 142 3.23 -16.07 -0.58
CA ASN A 142 4.37 -15.24 -0.20
C ASN A 142 4.52 -15.24 1.32
N HIS A 143 5.55 -14.58 1.83
CA HIS A 143 5.90 -14.54 3.24
C HIS A 143 4.75 -14.04 4.13
N ILE A 144 3.87 -13.15 3.62
CA ILE A 144 2.71 -12.68 4.38
C ILE A 144 1.61 -13.75 4.41
N SER A 145 1.29 -14.35 3.26
CA SER A 145 0.14 -15.27 3.16
C SER A 145 0.47 -16.68 3.60
N CYS A 146 1.73 -17.11 3.47
CA CYS A 146 2.23 -18.44 3.80
C CYS A 146 3.67 -18.40 4.37
N PRO A 147 3.87 -17.83 5.57
CA PRO A 147 5.20 -17.72 6.19
C PRO A 147 5.87 -19.08 6.50
N ILE A 148 5.11 -20.18 6.44
CA ILE A 148 5.63 -21.54 6.68
C ILE A 148 6.40 -22.04 5.44
N ASP A 149 5.88 -21.78 4.25
CA ASP A 149 6.47 -22.24 2.99
C ASP A 149 7.35 -21.17 2.34
N CYS A 150 7.04 -19.88 2.57
CA CYS A 150 7.74 -18.72 2.05
C CYS A 150 8.44 -17.97 3.20
N LEU A 151 9.75 -18.18 3.34
CA LEU A 151 10.60 -17.43 4.27
C LEU A 151 10.82 -16.01 3.75
N SER A 152 11.23 -15.07 4.62
CA SER A 152 11.46 -13.65 4.26
C SER A 152 12.42 -13.47 3.08
N TYR A 153 13.41 -14.35 2.96
CA TYR A 153 14.41 -14.34 1.89
C TYR A 153 14.05 -15.21 0.68
N SER A 154 12.80 -15.66 0.57
CA SER A 154 12.34 -16.49 -0.55
C SER A 154 11.95 -15.62 -1.74
N GLN A 155 12.18 -16.11 -2.95
CA GLN A 155 11.67 -15.46 -4.15
C GLN A 155 10.15 -15.75 -4.30
N ASP A 156 9.32 -14.81 -3.88
CA ASP A 156 7.87 -14.93 -3.77
C ASP A 156 7.08 -13.73 -4.37
N ASN A 157 7.77 -12.83 -5.07
CA ASN A 157 7.26 -11.58 -5.67
C ASN A 157 6.78 -10.53 -4.65
N LEU A 158 7.20 -10.64 -3.40
CA LEU A 158 6.93 -9.67 -2.35
C LEU A 158 8.24 -9.27 -1.66
N CYS A 159 8.65 -8.02 -1.85
CA CYS A 159 9.75 -7.46 -1.07
C CYS A 159 9.36 -7.27 0.41
N THR A 160 10.09 -7.93 1.30
CA THR A 160 9.98 -7.90 2.77
C THR A 160 11.26 -7.32 3.38
N PRO A 161 11.38 -5.99 3.52
CA PRO A 161 12.61 -5.33 3.98
C PRO A 161 12.81 -5.48 5.49
N ILE A 162 13.22 -6.67 5.93
CA ILE A 162 13.49 -7.04 7.32
C ILE A 162 15.02 -7.05 7.49
N GLU A 163 15.52 -6.57 8.62
CA GLU A 163 16.94 -6.69 8.98
C GLU A 163 17.11 -8.04 9.73
N ASP A 164 17.43 -9.11 9.00
CA ASP A 164 17.58 -10.49 9.49
C ASP A 164 18.84 -11.22 8.98
N GLU A 165 19.82 -10.51 8.42
CA GLU A 165 21.06 -11.01 7.80
C GLU A 165 20.87 -11.77 6.47
N GLU A 166 19.63 -11.96 6.01
CA GLU A 166 19.29 -12.61 4.75
C GLU A 166 18.71 -11.59 3.76
N CYS A 167 19.08 -11.71 2.48
CA CYS A 167 18.59 -10.79 1.45
C CYS A 167 17.34 -11.35 0.77
N ASP A 168 16.24 -10.60 0.79
CA ASP A 168 15.05 -10.86 -0.01
C ASP A 168 15.32 -10.58 -1.51
N PRO A 169 15.29 -11.61 -2.38
CA PRO A 169 15.61 -11.47 -3.79
C PRO A 169 14.59 -10.65 -4.59
N ASP A 170 13.39 -10.39 -4.06
CA ASP A 170 12.37 -9.54 -4.69
C ASP A 170 12.53 -8.05 -4.31
N CYS A 171 13.38 -7.74 -3.34
CA CYS A 171 13.72 -6.38 -2.97
C CYS A 171 14.77 -5.76 -3.90
N ASN A 172 14.31 -5.06 -4.94
CA ASN A 172 15.20 -4.24 -5.78
C ASN A 172 15.96 -3.15 -4.98
N PHE A 173 15.28 -2.56 -3.99
CA PHE A 173 15.82 -1.58 -3.04
C PHE A 173 15.02 -1.68 -1.76
N GLY A 174 15.66 -1.54 -0.60
CA GLY A 174 14.98 -1.33 0.69
C GLY A 174 15.19 -2.43 1.71
N ASP A 175 15.58 -3.63 1.29
CA ASP A 175 16.09 -4.65 2.19
C ASP A 175 17.48 -4.22 2.73
N PRO A 176 17.67 -4.11 4.07
CA PRO A 176 18.93 -3.72 4.68
C PRO A 176 20.09 -4.71 4.46
N ASP A 177 19.78 -5.98 4.28
CA ASP A 177 20.72 -7.11 4.18
C ASP A 177 21.09 -7.44 2.74
N CYS A 178 20.27 -7.02 1.78
CA CYS A 178 20.64 -7.00 0.37
C CYS A 178 21.84 -6.07 0.13
N LYS A 179 23.03 -6.65 0.22
CA LYS A 179 24.32 -6.05 -0.10
C LYS A 179 24.47 -5.82 -1.61
N GLU A 180 23.55 -5.13 -2.26
CA GLU A 180 23.74 -4.68 -3.65
C GLU A 180 23.76 -3.14 -3.76
N LYS A 181 24.95 -2.64 -4.12
CA LYS A 181 25.36 -1.23 -4.21
C LYS A 181 24.75 -0.38 -3.10
N GLN A 182 25.31 -0.50 -1.89
CA GLN A 182 25.43 0.68 -1.05
C GLN A 182 25.84 1.82 -1.98
N ILE A 183 24.99 2.85 -2.13
CA ILE A 183 25.36 4.07 -2.81
C ILE A 183 26.59 4.51 -2.06
N ASN A 184 27.75 4.25 -2.65
CA ASN A 184 28.99 4.43 -1.96
C ASN A 184 29.07 5.95 -1.77
N LEU A 185 28.73 6.45 -0.58
CA LEU A 185 28.60 7.89 -0.33
C LEU A 185 29.97 8.59 -0.50
N GLU A 186 31.04 7.79 -0.56
CA GLU A 186 32.40 8.18 -0.97
C GLU A 186 32.52 8.49 -2.47
N LYS A 187 31.63 7.97 -3.32
CA LYS A 187 31.58 8.26 -4.77
C LYS A 187 30.81 9.53 -5.12
N PHE A 188 30.14 10.18 -4.16
CA PHE A 188 29.65 11.53 -4.43
C PHE A 188 30.86 12.45 -4.56
N PRO A 189 31.01 13.15 -5.69
CA PRO A 189 32.13 14.06 -5.86
C PRO A 189 32.05 15.13 -4.76
N ALA A 190 33.19 15.42 -4.13
CA ALA A 190 33.27 16.19 -2.89
C ALA A 190 32.49 17.52 -2.95
N TYR A 191 32.33 18.12 -4.14
CA TYR A 191 31.56 19.35 -4.36
C TYR A 191 30.08 19.24 -3.94
N VAL A 192 29.43 18.07 -4.05
CA VAL A 192 28.00 17.91 -3.66
C VAL A 192 27.84 18.04 -2.15
N LYS A 193 28.77 17.47 -1.36
CA LYS A 193 28.80 17.65 0.10
C LYS A 193 28.96 19.13 0.48
N TYR A 194 29.84 19.85 -0.21
CA TYR A 194 30.03 21.28 0.03
C TYR A 194 28.79 22.11 -0.34
N ILE A 195 28.10 21.79 -1.45
CA ILE A 195 26.87 22.49 -1.84
C ILE A 195 25.80 22.37 -0.75
N VAL A 196 25.57 21.17 -0.20
CA VAL A 196 24.57 20.97 0.86
C VAL A 196 24.93 21.76 2.13
N ILE A 197 26.20 21.73 2.53
CA ILE A 197 26.68 22.50 3.70
C ILE A 197 26.51 24.01 3.46
N ILE A 198 26.85 24.52 2.27
CA ILE A 198 26.67 25.92 1.90
C ILE A 198 25.19 26.31 1.94
N PHE A 199 24.28 25.47 1.43
CA PHE A 199 22.84 25.72 1.49
C PHE A 199 22.34 25.80 2.94
N ILE A 200 22.80 24.91 3.82
CA ILE A 200 22.46 24.93 5.25
C ILE A 200 22.96 26.23 5.91
N ILE A 201 24.21 26.63 5.64
CA ILE A 201 24.79 27.87 6.19
C ILE A 201 24.03 29.11 5.69
N ILE A 202 23.73 29.18 4.39
CA ILE A 202 22.95 30.29 3.81
C ILE A 202 21.56 30.35 4.42
N PHE A 203 20.90 29.20 4.57
CA PHE A 203 19.58 29.12 5.18
C PHE A 203 19.59 29.62 6.62
N PHE A 204 20.50 29.11 7.46
CA PHE A 204 20.64 29.57 8.85
C PHE A 204 21.02 31.04 8.94
N GLY A 205 21.96 31.50 8.11
CA GLY A 205 22.37 32.90 8.04
C GLY A 205 21.22 33.83 7.64
N PHE A 206 20.39 33.41 6.68
CA PHE A 206 19.20 34.15 6.28
C PHE A 206 18.17 34.23 7.41
N VAL A 207 17.97 33.12 8.14
CA VAL A 207 17.07 33.06 9.30
C VAL A 207 17.56 33.98 10.43
N THR A 208 18.85 33.92 10.81
CA THR A 208 19.42 34.81 11.83
C THR A 208 19.42 36.27 11.41
N TYR A 209 19.75 36.58 10.16
CA TYR A 209 19.67 37.94 9.62
C TYR A 209 18.24 38.51 9.73
N ARG A 210 17.24 37.74 9.27
CA ARG A 210 15.82 38.12 9.38
C ARG A 210 15.39 38.29 10.84
N TYR A 211 15.91 37.46 11.75
CA TYR A 211 15.63 37.57 13.18
C TYR A 211 16.20 38.86 13.77
N LEU A 212 17.46 39.18 13.49
CA LEU A 212 18.14 40.38 13.99
C LEU A 212 17.52 41.68 13.43
N LYS A 213 17.25 41.74 12.13
CA LYS A 213 16.65 42.92 11.48
C LYS A 213 15.29 43.30 12.05
N ASN A 214 14.50 42.35 12.53
CA ASN A 214 13.19 42.62 13.13
C ASN A 214 13.26 43.06 14.61
N LYS A 215 14.45 43.04 15.22
CA LYS A 215 14.67 43.39 16.63
C LYS A 215 15.17 44.83 16.82
N ILE A 216 15.75 45.40 15.76
CA ILE A 216 16.10 46.82 15.61
C ILE A 216 14.87 47.54 15.08
#